data_AF-A0A8H4NSE9-F1
#
_entry.id   AF-A0A8H4NSE9-F1
#
_cell.length_a   1.000
_cell.length_b   1.000
_cell.length_c   1.000
_cell.angle_alpha   90.00
_cell.angle_beta   90.00
_cell.angle_gamma   90.00
#
_symmetry.space_group_name_H-M   'P 1'
#
loop_
_entity.id
_entity.type
_entity.pdbx_description
1 polymer ?
#
loop_
_entity_poly.entity_id
_entity_poly.type
_entity_poly.pdbx_seq_one_letter_code
_entity_poly.pdbx_strand_id
1 'polypeptide(L)'
;MAIFASSAVRLLIGLTVALTFIAFFTPTGYVPDVALSFRMPAALKKLDVSITQEEKDPVLIRATVRNNNDEPVTILSYGSPLDPLGISLGILYITPKGDSKPLDIMQIEASRLWPPSDDALIEILPGRSAIWEFTLQEPVVPMDKVFEGATVQLKGTWNAVWTKEKKNVDYTSFEEGTPANETLTGPFKSNIIDIEVV
;
A
#
# COMPACT_ATOMS: atom_id res chain seq x y z
N MET A 1 22.67 19.55 67.33
CA MET A 1 21.28 19.98 67.08
C MET A 1 20.79 19.19 65.87
N ALA A 2 20.15 18.04 66.11
CA ALA A 2 19.80 17.06 65.08
C ALA A 2 18.39 17.33 64.56
N ILE A 3 18.26 17.67 63.28
CA ILE A 3 16.96 17.76 62.61
C ILE A 3 16.62 16.34 62.13
N PHE A 4 15.88 15.60 62.95
CA PHE A 4 15.26 14.35 62.55
C PHE A 4 14.18 14.66 61.50
N ALA A 5 14.55 14.67 60.22
CA ALA A 5 13.58 14.66 59.14
C ALA A 5 12.81 13.32 59.22
N SER A 6 11.56 13.38 59.68
CA SER A 6 10.71 12.21 59.88
C SER A 6 10.58 11.39 58.58
N SER A 7 10.35 10.09 58.71
CA SER A 7 10.17 9.19 57.56
C SER A 7 9.10 9.70 56.58
N ALA A 8 8.10 10.44 57.09
CA ALA A 8 7.07 11.10 56.30
C ALA A 8 7.63 12.23 55.42
N VAL A 9 8.58 13.03 55.91
CA VAL A 9 9.21 14.12 55.13
C VAL A 9 10.07 13.56 54.00
N ARG A 10 10.79 12.46 54.24
CA ARG A 10 11.59 11.79 53.21
C ARG A 10 10.72 11.14 52.13
N LEU A 11 9.58 10.57 52.53
CA LEU A 11 8.62 9.97 51.60
C LEU A 11 7.92 11.03 50.75
N LEU A 12 7.59 12.18 51.34
CA LEU A 12 7.06 13.34 50.61
C LEU A 12 8.06 13.86 49.58
N ILE A 13 9.32 14.09 49.95
CA ILE A 13 10.34 14.58 49.01
C ILE A 13 10.57 13.57 47.87
N GLY A 14 10.64 12.28 48.18
CA GLY A 14 10.78 11.23 47.17
C GLY A 14 9.61 11.18 46.19
N LEU A 15 8.38 11.33 46.69
CA LEU A 15 7.17 11.36 45.87
C LEU A 15 7.14 12.59 44.95
N THR A 16 7.51 13.77 45.47
CA THR A 16 7.53 15.00 44.67
C THR A 16 8.56 14.91 43.54
N VAL A 17 9.76 14.39 43.82
CA VAL A 17 10.80 14.19 42.80
C VAL A 17 10.35 13.18 41.75
N ALA A 18 9.75 12.06 42.16
CA ALA A 18 9.22 11.06 41.24
C ALA A 18 8.10 11.61 40.34
N LEU A 19 7.16 12.38 40.89
CA LEU A 19 6.09 13.02 40.13
C LEU A 19 6.62 14.07 39.14
N THR A 20 7.62 14.87 39.54
CA THR A 20 8.26 15.82 38.62
C THR A 20 9.04 15.11 37.52
N PHE A 21 9.69 13.98 37.82
CA PHE A 21 10.40 13.19 36.82
C PHE A 21 9.45 12.54 35.83
N ILE A 22 8.33 11.99 36.31
CA ILE A 22 7.27 11.46 35.43
C ILE A 22 6.71 12.56 34.54
N ALA A 23 6.38 13.75 35.07
CA ALA A 23 5.86 14.85 34.25
C ALA A 23 6.86 15.36 33.20
N PHE A 24 8.17 15.35 33.50
CA PHE A 24 9.22 15.77 32.56
C PHE A 24 9.56 14.72 31.51
N PHE A 25 9.45 13.43 31.84
CA PHE A 25 9.80 12.31 30.96
C PHE A 25 8.59 11.61 30.32
N THR A 26 7.36 11.91 30.73
CA THR A 26 6.18 11.56 29.93
C THR A 26 6.19 12.46 28.70
N PRO A 27 6.30 11.91 27.48
CA PRO A 27 6.14 12.70 26.28
C PRO A 27 4.67 13.16 26.24
N THR A 28 4.39 14.34 26.77
CA THR A 28 3.15 15.07 26.52
C THR A 28 3.23 15.73 25.15
N GLY A 29 3.55 14.91 24.15
CA GLY A 29 3.17 15.20 22.78
C GLY A 29 1.66 15.04 22.73
N TYR A 30 0.94 16.11 23.05
CA TYR A 30 -0.35 16.33 22.42
C TYR A 30 -0.02 16.45 20.93
N VAL A 31 0.01 15.31 20.25
CA VAL A 31 -0.21 15.29 18.82
C VAL A 31 -1.67 15.67 18.74
N PRO A 32 -2.04 16.90 18.34
CA PRO A 32 -3.41 17.10 17.95
C PRO A 32 -3.69 16.00 16.93
N ASP A 33 -4.76 15.26 17.15
CA ASP A 33 -5.38 14.42 16.13
C ASP A 33 -5.91 15.37 15.06
N VAL A 34 -4.99 16.09 14.40
CA VAL A 34 -5.16 16.45 13.02
C VAL A 34 -5.05 15.10 12.34
N ALA A 35 -6.16 14.38 12.34
CA ALA A 35 -6.59 13.64 11.18
C ALA A 35 -6.46 14.63 10.01
N LEU A 36 -5.23 14.75 9.49
CA LEU A 36 -4.97 14.93 8.09
C LEU A 36 -5.68 13.74 7.49
N SER A 37 -6.97 13.95 7.27
CA SER A 37 -7.74 13.23 6.29
C SER A 37 -6.84 13.31 5.08
N PHE A 38 -6.08 12.25 4.77
CA PHE A 38 -5.42 12.12 3.49
C PHE A 38 -6.60 12.13 2.52
N ARG A 39 -6.97 13.33 2.09
CA ARG A 39 -8.10 13.53 1.21
C ARG A 39 -7.55 13.05 -0.11
N MET A 40 -7.76 11.75 -0.35
CA MET A 40 -7.35 11.10 -1.57
C MET A 40 -7.73 12.03 -2.74
N PRO A 41 -6.76 12.39 -3.60
CA PRO A 41 -7.02 13.25 -4.75
C PRO A 41 -8.24 12.76 -5.51
N ALA A 42 -9.10 13.69 -5.93
CA ALA A 42 -10.36 13.34 -6.59
C ALA A 42 -10.16 12.45 -7.82
N ALA A 43 -9.06 12.66 -8.54
CA ALA A 43 -8.72 11.84 -9.70
C ALA A 43 -8.39 10.38 -9.35
N LEU A 44 -7.73 10.13 -8.20
CA LEU A 44 -7.45 8.77 -7.75
C LEU A 44 -8.72 8.03 -7.33
N LYS A 45 -9.72 8.74 -6.79
CA LYS A 45 -11.04 8.14 -6.47
C LYS A 45 -11.80 7.68 -7.72
N LYS A 46 -11.48 8.26 -8.88
CA LYS A 46 -12.06 7.91 -10.17
C LYS A 46 -11.24 6.83 -10.91
N LEU A 47 -10.14 6.34 -10.33
CA LEU A 47 -9.48 5.12 -10.78
C LEU A 47 -10.09 3.92 -10.05
N ASP A 48 -10.87 3.13 -10.79
CA ASP A 48 -11.48 1.92 -10.26
C ASP A 48 -10.54 0.74 -10.46
N VAL A 49 -10.26 -0.01 -9.39
CA VAL A 49 -9.42 -1.20 -9.42
C VAL A 49 -10.31 -2.41 -9.13
N SER A 50 -10.27 -3.41 -10.00
CA SER A 50 -11.01 -4.64 -9.82
C SER A 50 -10.18 -5.86 -10.18
N ILE A 51 -10.55 -7.01 -9.62
CA ILE A 51 -9.96 -8.31 -9.91
C ILE A 51 -11.02 -9.37 -10.22
N THR A 52 -10.68 -10.28 -11.11
CA THR A 52 -11.45 -11.47 -11.49
C THR A 52 -10.55 -12.69 -11.58
N GLN A 53 -11.08 -13.88 -11.31
CA GLN A 53 -10.40 -15.13 -11.65
C GLN A 53 -10.80 -15.53 -13.08
N GLU A 54 -9.81 -15.68 -13.95
CA GLU A 54 -10.01 -16.06 -15.36
C GLU A 54 -9.80 -17.57 -15.56
N GLU A 55 -8.84 -18.16 -14.84
CA GLU A 55 -8.52 -19.58 -14.91
C GLU A 55 -8.30 -20.17 -13.50
N LYS A 56 -8.55 -21.47 -13.37
CA LYS A 56 -8.43 -22.22 -12.11
C LYS A 56 -7.17 -23.10 -12.03
N ASP A 57 -6.64 -23.50 -13.19
CA ASP A 57 -5.38 -24.21 -13.32
C ASP A 57 -4.68 -23.86 -14.66
N PRO A 58 -3.59 -23.07 -14.64
CA PRO A 58 -3.06 -22.39 -13.46
C PRO A 58 -4.06 -21.34 -12.93
N VAL A 59 -3.96 -20.98 -11.65
CA VAL A 59 -4.84 -19.94 -11.09
C VAL A 59 -4.42 -18.58 -11.65
N LEU A 60 -5.25 -18.03 -12.53
CA LEU A 60 -5.00 -16.76 -13.22
C LEU A 60 -5.95 -15.68 -12.70
N ILE A 61 -5.40 -14.63 -12.09
CA ILE A 61 -6.15 -13.48 -11.57
C ILE A 61 -5.90 -12.28 -12.47
N ARG A 62 -6.95 -11.77 -13.10
CA ARG A 62 -6.89 -10.56 -13.91
C ARG A 62 -7.17 -9.34 -13.05
N ALA A 63 -6.24 -8.40 -13.02
CA ALA A 63 -6.42 -7.07 -12.49
C ALA A 63 -6.81 -6.09 -13.59
N THR A 64 -7.81 -5.26 -13.31
CA THR A 64 -8.29 -4.22 -14.21
C THR A 64 -8.23 -2.88 -13.50
N VAL A 65 -7.58 -1.90 -14.13
CA VAL A 65 -7.62 -0.49 -13.71
C VAL A 65 -8.42 0.29 -14.74
N ARG A 66 -9.59 0.79 -14.34
CA ARG A 66 -10.49 1.58 -15.17
C ARG A 66 -10.36 3.06 -14.84
N ASN A 67 -10.14 3.88 -15.86
CA ASN A 67 -10.13 5.33 -15.72
C ASN A 67 -11.56 5.89 -15.88
N ASN A 68 -12.18 6.30 -14.77
CA ASN A 68 -13.47 7.02 -14.78
C ASN A 68 -13.30 8.54 -14.66
N ASN A 69 -12.09 9.06 -14.87
CA ASN A 69 -11.87 10.50 -15.05
C ASN A 69 -12.36 10.96 -16.42
N ASP A 70 -12.61 12.25 -16.51
CA ASP A 70 -13.00 12.92 -17.76
C ASP A 70 -11.76 13.16 -18.66
N GLU A 71 -10.55 13.06 -18.08
CA GLU A 71 -9.26 13.27 -18.74
C GLU A 71 -8.41 11.98 -18.75
N PRO A 72 -7.45 11.84 -19.69
CA PRO A 72 -6.47 10.78 -19.67
C PRO A 72 -5.68 10.74 -18.37
N VAL A 73 -5.31 9.54 -17.95
CA VAL A 73 -4.44 9.32 -16.80
C VAL A 73 -3.24 8.48 -17.22
N THR A 74 -2.05 8.89 -16.79
CA THR A 74 -0.83 8.10 -16.94
C THR A 74 -0.43 7.56 -15.58
N ILE A 75 -0.11 6.26 -15.50
CA ILE A 75 0.19 5.54 -14.26
C ILE A 75 1.59 4.96 -14.38
N LEU A 76 2.42 5.14 -13.35
CA LEU A 76 3.63 4.33 -13.19
C LEU A 76 3.23 2.91 -12.79
N SER A 77 3.64 1.91 -13.56
CA SER A 77 3.31 0.50 -13.31
C SER A 77 3.90 -0.02 -12.01
N TYR A 78 5.09 0.46 -11.59
CA TYR A 78 5.79 -0.01 -10.40
C TYR A 78 4.98 0.17 -9.13
N GLY A 79 4.73 -0.91 -8.39
CA GLY A 79 3.92 -0.96 -7.16
C GLY A 79 2.41 -0.80 -7.38
N SER A 80 1.96 -0.74 -8.63
CA SER A 80 0.55 -0.57 -8.98
C SER A 80 -0.16 -1.91 -9.23
N PRO A 81 -1.50 -1.95 -9.37
CA PRO A 81 -2.23 -3.14 -9.82
C PRO A 81 -1.79 -3.68 -11.19
N LEU A 82 -1.03 -2.89 -11.95
CA LEU A 82 -0.50 -3.24 -13.27
C LEU A 82 0.99 -3.61 -13.21
N ASP A 83 1.55 -3.82 -12.02
CA ASP A 83 2.95 -4.24 -11.84
C ASP A 83 3.12 -5.75 -12.08
N PRO A 84 3.99 -6.17 -13.02
CA PRO A 84 4.38 -7.56 -13.18
C PRO A 84 4.92 -8.26 -11.93
N LEU A 85 5.54 -7.52 -11.01
CA LEU A 85 6.06 -8.07 -9.75
C LEU A 85 5.06 -7.95 -8.59
N GLY A 86 3.79 -7.63 -8.85
CA GLY A 86 2.82 -7.33 -7.79
C GLY A 86 2.67 -8.41 -6.71
N ILE A 87 2.77 -9.70 -7.08
CA ILE A 87 2.74 -10.80 -6.08
C ILE A 87 3.98 -10.72 -5.17
N SER A 88 5.17 -10.63 -5.76
CA SER A 88 6.44 -10.57 -5.03
C SER A 88 6.67 -9.24 -4.28
N LEU A 89 5.90 -8.20 -4.60
CA LEU A 89 5.86 -6.93 -3.87
C LEU A 89 4.80 -6.90 -2.76
N GLY A 90 4.02 -7.97 -2.60
CA GLY A 90 3.02 -8.09 -1.54
C GLY A 90 1.79 -7.19 -1.70
N ILE A 91 1.48 -6.74 -2.92
CA ILE A 91 0.25 -5.98 -3.17
C ILE A 91 -0.96 -6.89 -3.42
N LEU A 92 -0.74 -8.18 -3.70
CA LEU A 92 -1.77 -9.20 -3.83
C LEU A 92 -1.91 -9.97 -2.51
N TYR A 93 -2.98 -9.68 -1.77
CA TYR A 93 -3.29 -10.31 -0.49
C TYR A 93 -4.10 -11.57 -0.75
N ILE A 94 -3.54 -12.73 -0.40
CA ILE A 94 -4.16 -14.04 -0.56
C ILE A 94 -4.41 -14.61 0.83
N THR A 95 -5.65 -14.80 1.23
CA THR A 95 -6.03 -15.36 2.54
C THR A 95 -6.60 -16.77 2.34
N PRO A 96 -5.88 -17.82 2.77
CA PRO A 96 -6.37 -19.20 2.68
C PRO A 96 -7.75 -19.37 3.32
N LYS A 97 -8.53 -20.29 2.79
CA LYS A 97 -9.84 -20.60 3.38
C LYS A 97 -9.69 -21.07 4.82
N GLY A 98 -10.45 -20.44 5.72
CA GLY A 98 -10.40 -20.74 7.16
C GLY A 98 -9.37 -19.92 7.95
N ASP A 99 -8.45 -19.24 7.27
CA ASP A 99 -7.50 -18.35 7.91
C ASP A 99 -8.05 -16.93 8.07
N SER A 100 -7.54 -16.22 9.08
CA SER A 100 -7.87 -14.80 9.33
C SER A 100 -6.82 -13.83 8.79
N LYS A 101 -5.68 -14.36 8.33
CA LYS A 101 -4.53 -13.57 7.87
C LYS A 101 -4.13 -13.99 6.46
N PRO A 102 -3.72 -13.03 5.62
CA PRO A 102 -3.08 -13.33 4.34
C PRO A 102 -1.82 -14.19 4.51
N LEU A 103 -1.46 -14.90 3.44
CA LEU A 103 -0.18 -15.56 3.30
C LEU A 103 0.95 -14.55 3.48
N ASP A 104 1.96 -14.95 4.24
CA ASP A 104 3.24 -14.27 4.29
C ASP A 104 4.07 -14.73 3.09
N ILE A 105 3.92 -14.02 1.98
CA ILE A 105 4.70 -14.24 0.77
C ILE A 105 6.02 -13.50 0.93
N MET A 106 7.13 -14.19 0.67
CA MET A 106 8.45 -13.57 0.72
C MET A 106 8.50 -12.39 -0.26
N GLN A 107 8.58 -11.19 0.30
CA GLN A 107 8.67 -9.97 -0.48
C GLN A 107 10.11 -9.77 -0.94
N ILE A 108 10.28 -9.40 -2.20
CA ILE A 108 11.58 -9.01 -2.73
C ILE A 108 11.69 -7.49 -2.71
N GLU A 109 12.86 -6.98 -2.37
CA GLU A 109 13.22 -5.60 -2.69
C GLU A 109 13.58 -5.54 -4.18
N ALA A 110 12.65 -5.11 -5.02
CA ALA A 110 12.89 -4.98 -6.44
C ALA A 110 13.75 -3.75 -6.71
N SER A 111 14.98 -3.94 -7.18
CA SER A 111 15.77 -2.85 -7.78
C SER A 111 15.20 -2.51 -9.16
N ARG A 112 14.50 -1.38 -9.26
CA ARG A 112 13.93 -0.88 -10.52
C ARG A 112 14.88 0.06 -11.24
N LEU A 113 14.74 0.15 -12.56
CA LEU A 113 15.48 1.12 -13.35
C LEU A 113 14.85 2.50 -13.18
N TRP A 114 15.70 3.48 -12.92
CA TRP A 114 15.33 4.89 -12.78
C TRP A 114 16.21 5.77 -13.69
N PRO A 115 15.65 6.76 -14.42
CA PRO A 115 14.21 7.01 -14.55
C PRO A 115 13.48 5.81 -15.18
N PRO A 116 12.17 5.64 -14.90
CA PRO A 116 11.42 4.52 -15.43
C PRO A 116 11.44 4.55 -16.96
N SER A 117 11.48 3.39 -17.58
CA SER A 117 11.36 3.26 -19.02
C SER A 117 9.94 3.61 -19.49
N ASP A 118 9.80 3.94 -20.78
CA ASP A 118 8.53 4.37 -21.35
C ASP A 118 7.41 3.33 -21.16
N ASP A 119 7.72 2.04 -21.27
CA ASP A 119 6.80 0.91 -21.05
C ASP A 119 6.31 0.79 -19.60
N ALA A 120 7.04 1.34 -18.63
CA ALA A 120 6.58 1.41 -17.24
C ALA A 120 5.52 2.52 -17.03
N LEU A 121 5.29 3.38 -18.02
CA LEU A 121 4.21 4.37 -18.01
C LEU A 121 3.04 3.88 -18.84
N ILE A 122 1.90 3.70 -18.16
CA ILE A 122 0.67 3.19 -18.74
C ILE A 122 -0.34 4.32 -18.85
N GLU A 123 -0.65 4.74 -20.07
CA GLU A 123 -1.72 5.69 -20.34
C GLU A 123 -3.08 4.98 -20.41
N ILE A 124 -4.08 5.52 -19.71
CA ILE A 124 -5.46 5.06 -19.73
C ILE A 124 -6.35 6.24 -20.10
N LEU A 125 -6.93 6.20 -21.30
CA LEU A 125 -7.88 7.22 -21.76
C LEU A 125 -9.19 7.20 -20.96
N PRO A 126 -9.98 8.29 -20.98
CA PRO A 126 -11.28 8.35 -20.32
C PRO A 126 -12.18 7.17 -20.68
N GLY A 127 -12.75 6.51 -19.66
CA GLY A 127 -13.64 5.36 -19.82
C GLY A 127 -12.97 4.07 -20.32
N ARG A 128 -11.64 4.05 -20.48
CA ARG A 128 -10.88 2.86 -20.86
C ARG A 128 -10.29 2.17 -19.63
N SER A 129 -9.76 0.97 -19.86
CA SER A 129 -9.11 0.17 -18.83
C SER A 129 -7.76 -0.35 -19.32
N ALA A 130 -6.83 -0.49 -18.39
CA ALA A 130 -5.62 -1.29 -18.54
C ALA A 130 -5.73 -2.55 -17.69
N ILE A 131 -5.04 -3.60 -18.10
CA ILE A 131 -5.16 -4.94 -17.53
C ILE A 131 -3.77 -5.50 -17.26
N TRP A 132 -3.64 -6.24 -16.17
CA TRP A 132 -2.51 -7.13 -15.90
C TRP A 132 -3.01 -8.46 -15.35
N GLU A 133 -2.29 -9.55 -15.61
CA GLU A 133 -2.67 -10.89 -15.17
C GLU A 133 -1.61 -11.47 -14.24
N PHE A 134 -2.06 -11.98 -13.09
CA PHE A 134 -1.26 -12.60 -12.06
C PHE A 134 -1.48 -14.11 -12.09
N THR A 135 -0.44 -14.87 -12.41
CA THR A 135 -0.47 -16.34 -12.28
C THR A 135 0.01 -16.72 -10.88
N LEU A 136 -0.86 -17.36 -10.09
CA LEU A 136 -0.51 -17.85 -8.76
C LEU A 136 0.14 -19.21 -8.93
N GLN A 137 1.42 -19.29 -8.60
CA GLN A 137 2.22 -20.49 -8.78
C GLN A 137 3.41 -20.54 -7.81
N GLU A 138 3.90 -21.75 -7.59
CA GLU A 138 5.16 -22.01 -6.88
C GLU A 138 6.35 -21.39 -7.63
N PRO A 139 7.42 -20.95 -6.93
CA PRO A 139 7.58 -20.92 -5.47
C PRO A 139 7.08 -19.62 -4.83
N VAL A 140 6.52 -18.68 -5.61
CA VAL A 140 6.15 -17.35 -5.12
C VAL A 140 4.91 -17.44 -4.24
N VAL A 141 3.91 -18.22 -4.66
CA VAL A 141 2.71 -18.51 -3.86
C VAL A 141 2.81 -19.96 -3.39
N PRO A 142 2.78 -20.22 -2.06
CA PRO A 142 2.71 -21.58 -1.53
C PRO A 142 1.33 -22.18 -1.84
N MET A 143 1.23 -22.90 -2.95
CA MET A 143 -0.02 -23.40 -3.52
C MET A 143 -0.63 -24.51 -2.67
N ASP A 144 0.18 -25.21 -1.87
CA ASP A 144 -0.27 -26.17 -0.86
C ASP A 144 -1.26 -25.55 0.15
N LYS A 145 -1.11 -24.25 0.45
CA LYS A 145 -2.00 -23.50 1.34
C LYS A 145 -3.23 -22.92 0.64
N VAL A 146 -3.23 -22.85 -0.68
CA VAL A 146 -4.30 -22.23 -1.49
C VAL A 146 -5.21 -23.28 -2.12
N PHE A 147 -4.83 -24.56 -2.11
CA PHE A 147 -5.54 -25.66 -2.76
C PHE A 147 -7.02 -25.80 -2.34
N GLU A 148 -7.35 -25.55 -1.07
CA GLU A 148 -8.75 -25.59 -0.58
C GLU A 148 -9.58 -24.35 -0.94
N GLY A 149 -8.99 -23.43 -1.72
CA GLY A 149 -9.50 -22.12 -2.04
C GLY A 149 -8.91 -21.02 -1.15
N ALA A 150 -9.04 -19.78 -1.60
CA ALA A 150 -8.61 -18.60 -0.86
C ALA A 150 -9.45 -17.38 -1.22
N THR A 151 -9.38 -16.36 -0.39
CA THR A 151 -9.92 -15.04 -0.69
C THR A 151 -8.78 -14.13 -1.14
N VAL A 152 -8.95 -13.38 -2.23
CA VAL A 152 -7.91 -12.55 -2.85
C VAL A 152 -8.35 -11.09 -2.91
N GLN A 153 -7.41 -10.17 -2.68
CA GLN A 153 -7.61 -8.72 -2.85
C GLN A 153 -6.30 -8.01 -3.20
N LEU A 154 -6.34 -7.08 -4.15
CA LEU A 154 -5.24 -6.14 -4.40
C LEU A 154 -5.35 -4.92 -3.48
N LYS A 155 -4.25 -4.55 -2.83
CA LYS A 155 -4.13 -3.32 -2.03
C LYS A 155 -2.72 -2.77 -2.12
N GLY A 156 -2.59 -1.47 -2.09
CA GLY A 156 -1.28 -0.81 -2.06
C GLY A 156 -1.43 0.70 -2.11
N THR A 157 -0.36 1.36 -2.54
CA THR A 157 -0.31 2.80 -2.73
C THR A 157 0.18 3.07 -4.15
N TRP A 158 -0.50 3.94 -4.87
CA TRP A 158 -0.03 4.44 -6.15
C TRP A 158 1.29 5.20 -5.94
N ASN A 159 2.36 4.72 -6.56
CA ASN A 159 3.66 5.39 -6.50
C ASN A 159 3.64 6.71 -7.26
N ALA A 160 3.09 6.72 -8.48
CA ALA A 160 2.86 7.95 -9.23
C ALA A 160 1.71 7.81 -10.24
N VAL A 161 0.86 8.83 -10.27
CA VAL A 161 -0.23 8.99 -11.23
C VAL A 161 -0.27 10.43 -11.70
N TRP A 162 -0.42 10.64 -13.00
CA TRP A 162 -0.57 11.96 -13.62
C TRP A 162 -1.91 12.04 -14.35
N THR A 163 -2.66 13.14 -14.17
CA THR A 163 -3.93 13.38 -14.88
C THR A 163 -3.69 14.06 -16.22
N LYS A 164 -2.86 13.44 -17.06
CA LYS A 164 -2.50 13.90 -18.40
C LYS A 164 -2.03 12.73 -19.27
N GLU A 165 -2.02 12.95 -20.57
CA GLU A 165 -1.45 12.04 -21.57
C GLU A 165 0.03 11.79 -21.28
N LYS A 166 0.49 10.57 -21.58
CA LYS A 166 1.85 10.09 -21.31
C LYS A 166 2.90 10.94 -21.99
N LYS A 167 2.64 11.42 -23.20
CA LYS A 167 3.55 12.33 -23.93
C LYS A 167 3.80 13.68 -23.22
N ASN A 168 2.92 14.06 -22.29
CA ASN A 168 3.00 15.30 -21.51
C ASN A 168 3.53 15.06 -20.08
N VAL A 169 3.93 13.83 -19.77
CA VAL A 169 4.57 13.47 -18.51
C VAL A 169 6.08 13.62 -18.69
N ASP A 170 6.69 14.50 -17.91
CA ASP A 170 8.15 14.52 -17.75
C ASP A 170 8.54 13.54 -16.65
N TYR A 171 8.88 12.32 -17.07
CA TYR A 171 9.32 11.24 -16.19
C TYR A 171 10.85 11.12 -16.15
N THR A 172 11.57 11.88 -16.97
CA THR A 172 13.03 11.77 -17.08
C THR A 172 13.74 12.34 -15.86
N SER A 173 13.10 13.30 -15.18
CA SER A 173 13.53 13.86 -13.90
C SER A 173 12.93 13.13 -12.68
N PHE A 174 12.15 12.07 -12.89
CA PHE A 174 11.49 11.35 -11.82
C PHE A 174 12.47 10.35 -11.20
N GLU A 175 12.96 10.69 -10.01
CA GLU A 175 13.81 9.83 -9.19
C GLU A 175 12.99 8.96 -8.25
N GLU A 176 13.53 7.80 -7.88
CA GLU A 176 12.92 6.91 -6.92
C GLU A 176 12.64 7.62 -5.58
N GLY A 177 11.45 7.41 -5.02
CA GLY A 177 11.07 7.96 -3.72
C GLY A 177 10.84 9.48 -3.69
N THR A 178 10.99 10.18 -4.82
CA THR A 178 10.75 11.62 -4.90
C THR A 178 9.42 11.88 -5.61
N PRO A 179 8.45 12.57 -4.99
CA PRO A 179 7.26 13.00 -5.71
C PRO A 179 7.68 13.93 -6.85
N ALA A 180 7.58 13.49 -8.11
CA ALA A 180 7.69 14.43 -9.23
C ALA A 180 6.59 15.49 -9.11
N ASN A 181 6.86 16.67 -9.65
CA ASN A 181 5.85 17.73 -9.73
C ASN A 181 4.59 17.19 -10.38
N GLU A 182 3.43 17.52 -9.81
CA GLU A 182 2.11 17.11 -10.30
C GLU A 182 1.80 15.60 -10.22
N THR A 183 2.62 14.81 -9.50
CA THR A 183 2.28 13.42 -9.21
C THR A 183 1.22 13.32 -8.12
N LEU A 184 0.25 12.44 -8.34
CA LEU A 184 -0.71 12.01 -7.34
C LEU A 184 -0.24 10.67 -6.76
N THR A 185 -0.22 10.59 -5.43
CA THR A 185 -0.04 9.36 -4.67
C THR A 185 -1.23 9.14 -3.74
N GLY A 186 -1.51 7.89 -3.41
CA GLY A 186 -2.61 7.53 -2.51
C GLY A 186 -2.91 6.04 -2.55
N PRO A 187 -3.70 5.53 -1.60
CA PRO A 187 -3.98 4.11 -1.50
C PRO A 187 -4.83 3.61 -2.69
N PHE A 188 -4.79 2.31 -2.98
CA PHE A 188 -5.78 1.65 -3.82
C PHE A 188 -6.24 0.34 -3.17
N LYS A 189 -7.43 -0.11 -3.57
CA LYS A 189 -7.97 -1.41 -3.19
C LYS A 189 -8.88 -1.94 -4.29
N SER A 190 -8.84 -3.24 -4.56
CA SER A 190 -9.81 -3.91 -5.41
C SER A 190 -11.05 -4.41 -4.64
N ASN A 191 -12.02 -4.95 -5.36
CA ASN A 191 -12.97 -5.90 -4.81
C ASN A 191 -12.25 -7.14 -4.24
N ILE A 192 -12.98 -7.89 -3.44
CA ILE A 192 -12.55 -9.19 -2.89
C ILE A 192 -13.19 -10.28 -3.74
N ILE A 193 -12.43 -11.32 -4.09
CA ILE A 193 -12.94 -12.52 -4.77
C ILE A 193 -12.54 -13.76 -3.99
N ASP A 194 -13.40 -14.78 -4.02
CA ASP A 194 -13.02 -16.13 -3.63
C ASP A 194 -12.52 -16.85 -4.89
N ILE A 195 -11.39 -17.55 -4.74
CA ILE A 195 -10.75 -18.29 -5.83
C ILE A 195 -10.84 -19.79 -5.59
N GLU A 196 -11.00 -20.54 -6.67
CA GLU A 196 -11.02 -22.00 -6.67
C GLU A 196 -9.79 -22.54 -7.40
N VAL A 197 -9.27 -23.66 -6.91
CA VAL A 197 -8.20 -24.46 -7.54
C VAL A 197 -8.84 -25.80 -7.90
N VAL A 198 -8.75 -26.23 -9.17
CA VAL A 198 -9.40 -27.47 -9.66
C VAL A 198 -8.39 -28.39 -10.28
#